data_AF-J4WX86-F1
#
_entry.id   AF-J4WX86-F1
#
_cell.length_a   1.000
_cell.length_b   1.000
_cell.length_c   1.000
_cell.angle_alpha   90.00
_cell.angle_beta   90.00
_cell.angle_gamma   90.00
#
_symmetry.space_group_name_H-M   'P 1'
#
loop_
_entity.id
_entity.type
_entity.pdbx_description
1 polymer ?
#
loop_
_entity_poly.entity_id
_entity_poly.type
_entity_poly.pdbx_seq_one_letter_code
_entity_poly.pdbx_strand_id
1 'polypeptide(L)'
;MYSDVIMKEYREVLERKKFGFSPQKIEYLLSFMERFGILVQARPIDIILPDMKDIPFYKVVMEKRLDRAYLVTGNMKHFPERPYIVTPKQLLDIMDS
;
A
#
# COMPACT_ATOMS: atom_id res chain seq x y z
N MET A 1 -5.29 1.29 4.64
CA MET A 1 -5.85 2.15 3.58
C MET A 1 -5.69 1.41 2.26
N TYR A 2 -6.65 1.51 1.35
CA TYR A 2 -6.58 0.88 0.05
C TYR A 2 -7.16 1.79 -1.04
N SER A 3 -6.92 1.44 -2.30
CA SER A 3 -7.56 2.02 -3.48
C SER A 3 -7.88 0.90 -4.47
N ASP A 4 -8.76 1.15 -5.43
CA ASP A 4 -9.14 0.16 -6.44
C ASP A 4 -7.92 -0.35 -7.23
N VAL A 5 -6.95 0.53 -7.49
CA VAL A 5 -5.70 0.17 -8.19
C VAL A 5 -4.85 -0.79 -7.35
N ILE A 6 -4.70 -0.53 -6.04
CA ILE A 6 -3.96 -1.40 -5.13
C ILE A 6 -4.66 -2.76 -5.01
N MET A 7 -6.00 -2.76 -4.86
CA MET A 7 -6.78 -3.99 -4.75
C MET A 7 -6.67 -4.85 -6.01
N LYS A 8 -6.68 -4.22 -7.19
CA LYS A 8 -6.47 -4.90 -8.46
C LYS A 8 -5.06 -5.50 -8.56
N GLU A 9 -4.01 -4.77 -8.23
CA GLU A 9 -2.63 -5.28 -8.20
C GLU A 9 -2.50 -6.47 -7.24
N TYR A 10 -3.10 -6.37 -6.05
CA TYR A 10 -3.09 -7.47 -5.08
C TYR A 10 -3.78 -8.71 -5.62
N ARG A 11 -4.96 -8.57 -6.24
CA ARG A 11 -5.65 -9.68 -6.91
C ARG A 11 -4.77 -10.33 -7.98
N GLU A 12 -4.22 -9.53 -8.90
CA GLU A 12 -3.36 -10.02 -9.98
C GLU A 12 -2.09 -10.72 -9.47
N VAL A 13 -1.50 -10.24 -8.37
CA VAL A 13 -0.33 -10.87 -7.73
C VAL A 13 -0.72 -12.18 -7.07
N LEU A 14 -1.79 -12.19 -6.26
CA LEU A 14 -2.21 -13.36 -5.49
C LEU A 14 -2.70 -14.50 -6.40
N GLU A 15 -3.31 -14.18 -7.54
CA GLU A 15 -3.79 -15.17 -8.52
C GLU A 15 -2.65 -15.84 -9.33
N ARG A 16 -1.39 -15.38 -9.21
CA ARG A 16 -0.28 -16.00 -9.93
C ARG A 16 -0.08 -17.45 -9.46
N LYS A 17 -0.17 -18.39 -10.41
CA LYS A 17 -0.06 -19.85 -10.17
C LYS A 17 1.12 -20.25 -9.28
N LYS A 18 2.26 -19.55 -9.37
CA LYS A 18 3.48 -19.82 -8.58
C LYS A 18 3.27 -19.76 -7.05
N PHE A 19 2.23 -19.07 -6.59
CA PHE A 19 1.92 -18.96 -5.17
C PHE A 19 0.95 -20.04 -4.66
N GLY A 20 0.19 -20.68 -5.56
CA GLY A 20 -0.70 -21.80 -5.20
C GLY A 20 -1.84 -21.45 -4.24
N PHE A 21 -2.24 -20.18 -4.13
CA PHE A 21 -3.39 -19.78 -3.32
C PHE A 21 -4.71 -20.23 -3.96
N SER A 22 -5.65 -20.72 -3.15
CA SER A 22 -6.99 -21.04 -3.64
C SER A 22 -7.81 -19.76 -3.86
N PRO A 23 -8.73 -19.72 -4.84
CA PRO A 23 -9.57 -18.55 -5.07
C PRO A 23 -10.31 -18.08 -3.81
N GLN A 24 -10.78 -19.01 -2.98
CA GLN A 24 -11.48 -18.70 -1.72
C GLN A 24 -10.59 -17.96 -0.72
N LYS A 25 -9.29 -18.31 -0.65
CA LYS A 25 -8.32 -17.62 0.23
C LYS A 25 -8.02 -16.21 -0.27
N ILE A 26 -7.92 -16.05 -1.59
CA ILE A 26 -7.70 -14.73 -2.22
C ILE A 26 -8.89 -13.83 -1.90
N GLU A 27 -10.12 -14.28 -2.19
CA GLU A 27 -11.32 -13.50 -1.89
C GLU A 27 -11.44 -13.16 -0.41
N TYR A 28 -11.21 -14.14 0.48
CA TYR A 28 -11.26 -13.90 1.91
C TYR A 28 -10.32 -12.77 2.35
N LEU A 29 -9.07 -12.77 1.85
CA LEU A 29 -8.09 -11.74 2.18
C LEU A 29 -8.47 -10.37 1.60
N LEU A 30 -8.90 -10.33 0.33
CA LEU A 30 -9.28 -9.08 -0.33
C LEU A 30 -10.52 -8.46 0.34
N SER A 31 -11.56 -9.25 0.61
CA SER A 31 -12.76 -8.79 1.33
C SER A 31 -12.46 -8.37 2.76
N PHE A 32 -11.48 -9.00 3.43
CA PHE A 32 -11.02 -8.54 4.74
C PHE A 32 -10.41 -7.14 4.65
N MET A 33 -9.56 -6.87 3.64
CA MET A 33 -8.98 -5.54 3.41
C MET A 33 -10.04 -4.50 3.07
N GLU A 34 -11.08 -4.84 2.31
CA GLU A 34 -12.19 -3.93 2.01
C GLU A 34 -13.05 -3.64 3.24
N ARG A 35 -13.32 -4.67 4.05
CA ARG A 35 -14.18 -4.56 5.25
C ARG A 35 -13.55 -3.72 6.36
N PHE A 36 -12.25 -3.89 6.59
CA PHE A 36 -11.53 -3.25 7.70
C PHE A 36 -10.61 -2.10 7.26
N GLY A 37 -10.38 -1.98 5.96
CA GLY A 37 -9.58 -0.90 5.38
C GLY A 37 -10.39 0.37 5.16
N ILE A 38 -9.65 1.45 4.94
CA ILE A 38 -10.20 2.75 4.54
C ILE A 38 -9.96 2.91 3.05
N LEU A 39 -11.04 3.05 2.26
CA LEU A 39 -10.96 3.39 0.84
C LEU A 39 -10.45 4.82 0.67
N VAL A 40 -9.44 5.00 -0.18
CA VAL A 40 -8.83 6.29 -0.49
C VAL A 40 -8.92 6.57 -1.98
N GLN A 41 -9.70 7.58 -2.34
CA GLN A 41 -9.73 8.14 -3.69
C GLN A 41 -8.64 9.21 -3.82
N ALA A 42 -7.44 8.78 -4.18
CA ALA A 42 -6.30 9.68 -4.28
C ALA A 42 -6.32 10.52 -5.56
N ARG A 43 -6.18 11.83 -5.41
CA ARG A 43 -6.05 12.77 -6.53
C ARG A 43 -4.85 12.43 -7.40
N PRO A 44 -4.87 12.78 -8.70
CA PRO A 44 -3.68 12.72 -9.52
C PRO A 44 -2.53 13.49 -8.88
N ILE A 45 -1.33 12.94 -8.95
CA ILE A 45 -0.10 13.59 -8.50
C ILE A 45 0.90 13.50 -9.64
N ASP A 46 1.62 14.59 -9.89
CA ASP A 46 2.71 14.60 -10.85
C ASP A 46 4.01 14.23 -10.13
N ILE A 47 4.38 12.95 -10.21
CA ILE A 47 5.60 12.43 -9.62
C ILE A 47 6.17 11.32 -10.50
N ILE A 48 7.51 11.29 -10.57
CA ILE A 48 8.26 10.19 -11.16
C ILE A 48 8.94 9.43 -10.01
N LEU A 49 8.55 8.17 -9.84
CA LEU A 49 9.22 7.24 -8.92
C LEU A 49 10.16 6.33 -9.71
N PRO A 50 11.22 5.79 -9.07
CA PRO A 50 12.07 4.77 -9.66
C PRO A 50 11.30 3.56 -10.23
N ASP A 51 10.22 3.15 -9.54
CA ASP A 51 9.27 2.16 -10.05
C ASP A 51 7.87 2.79 -10.16
N MET A 52 7.33 2.86 -11.37
CA MET A 52 6.01 3.43 -11.63
C MET A 52 4.89 2.61 -10.99
N LYS A 53 5.11 1.33 -10.68
CA LYS A 53 4.14 0.48 -9.98
C LYS A 53 3.94 0.89 -8.53
N ASP A 54 4.84 1.68 -7.97
CA ASP A 54 4.75 2.18 -6.61
C ASP A 54 3.93 3.48 -6.48
N ILE A 55 3.58 4.11 -7.61
CA ILE A 55 2.77 5.35 -7.65
C ILE A 55 1.42 5.21 -6.91
N PRO A 56 0.63 4.12 -7.08
CA PRO A 56 -0.64 3.98 -6.38
C PRO A 56 -0.50 4.03 -4.85
N PHE A 57 0.56 3.43 -4.30
CA PHE A 57 0.85 3.47 -2.86
C PHE A 57 1.25 4.88 -2.41
N TYR A 58 2.13 5.53 -3.18
CA TYR A 58 2.56 6.89 -2.89
C TYR A 58 1.37 7.88 -2.93
N LYS A 59 0.46 7.73 -3.89
CA LYS A 59 -0.75 8.55 -4.01
C LYS A 59 -1.65 8.43 -2.77
N VAL A 60 -1.93 7.21 -2.32
CA VAL A 60 -2.79 6.96 -1.14
C VAL A 60 -2.19 7.62 0.10
N VAL A 61 -0.89 7.45 0.32
CA VAL A 61 -0.23 8.04 1.48
C VAL A 61 -0.16 9.57 1.41
N MET A 62 -0.06 10.14 0.21
CA MET A 62 -0.06 11.59 -0.01
C MET A 62 -1.43 12.20 0.25
N GLU A 63 -2.51 11.56 -0.22
CA GLU A 63 -3.89 12.02 0.02
C GLU A 63 -4.22 12.04 1.52
N LYS A 64 -3.64 11.11 2.28
CA LYS A 64 -3.87 10.95 3.73
C LYS A 64 -2.76 11.52 4.60
N ARG A 65 -1.92 12.42 4.06
CA ARG A 65 -0.82 13.04 4.82
C ARG A 65 -1.27 13.83 6.03
N LEU A 66 -2.31 14.66 5.86
CA LEU A 66 -2.84 15.50 6.94
C LEU A 66 -3.49 14.65 8.05
N ASP A 67 -3.96 13.46 7.70
CA ASP A 67 -4.49 12.45 8.62
C ASP A 67 -3.38 11.63 9.30
N ARG A 68 -2.11 12.07 9.21
CA ARG A 68 -0.92 11.42 9.78
C ARG A 68 -0.77 9.96 9.34
N ALA A 69 -1.10 9.65 8.08
CA ALA A 69 -0.85 8.33 7.51
C ALA A 69 0.64 7.96 7.59
N TYR A 70 1.00 6.73 7.26
CA TYR A 70 2.39 6.31 7.00
C TYR A 70 2.39 5.35 5.81
N LEU A 71 3.42 5.42 4.96
CA LEU A 71 3.71 4.38 3.97
C LEU A 71 4.74 3.45 4.58
N VAL A 72 4.30 2.23 4.87
CA VAL A 72 5.15 1.20 5.47
C VAL A 72 5.64 0.29 4.34
N THR A 73 6.95 0.23 4.11
CA THR A 73 7.50 -0.53 2.98
C THR A 73 8.90 -1.10 3.28
N GLY A 74 9.20 -2.25 2.70
CA GLY A 74 10.56 -2.79 2.64
C GLY A 74 11.37 -2.26 1.44
N ASN A 75 10.71 -1.63 0.46
CA ASN A 75 11.31 -1.15 -0.77
C ASN A 75 11.67 0.34 -0.69
N MET A 76 12.39 0.74 0.36
CA MET A 76 12.68 2.15 0.64
C MET A 76 13.30 2.90 -0.55
N LYS A 77 14.18 2.22 -1.30
CA LYS A 77 14.84 2.75 -2.50
C LYS A 77 13.90 3.15 -3.65
N HIS A 78 12.63 2.73 -3.62
CA HIS A 78 11.63 3.10 -4.63
C HIS A 78 10.90 4.41 -4.31
N PHE A 79 11.16 5.01 -3.15
CA PHE A 79 10.44 6.18 -2.67
C PHE A 79 11.41 7.31 -2.29
N PRO A 80 10.97 8.58 -2.33
CA PRO A 80 11.77 9.68 -1.82
C PRO A 80 11.96 9.56 -0.31
N GLU A 81 13.12 9.95 0.20
CA GLU A 81 13.34 9.99 1.66
C GLU A 81 12.43 11.03 2.32
N ARG A 82 11.52 10.54 3.17
CA ARG A 82 10.48 11.31 3.86
C ARG A 82 10.22 10.69 5.23
N PRO A 83 9.91 11.49 6.27
CA PRO A 83 9.71 11.00 7.63
C PRO A 83 8.49 10.09 7.82
N TYR A 84 7.63 10.01 6.80
CA TYR A 84 6.41 9.23 6.80
C TYR A 84 6.44 8.01 5.86
N ILE A 85 7.60 7.75 5.27
CA ILE A 85 7.89 6.53 4.53
C ILE A 85 8.87 5.78 5.41
N VAL A 86 8.41 4.65 5.93
CA VAL A 86 9.08 3.95 7.03
C VAL A 86 9.15 2.47 6.74
N THR A 87 10.17 1.82 7.29
CA THR A 87 10.22 0.36 7.38
C THR A 87 9.23 -0.14 8.43
N PRO A 88 8.82 -1.42 8.38
CA PRO A 88 8.02 -2.02 9.44
C PRO A 88 8.64 -1.87 10.84
N LYS A 89 9.97 -1.98 10.96
CA LYS A 89 10.68 -1.78 12.22
C LYS A 89 10.52 -0.35 12.75
N GLN A 90 10.76 0.64 11.90
CA GLN A 90 10.60 2.05 12.27
C GLN A 90 9.17 2.39 12.68
N LEU A 91 8.16 1.76 12.07
CA LEU A 91 6.77 1.94 12.51
C LEU A 91 6.55 1.44 13.94
N LEU A 92 7.10 0.26 14.29
CA LEU A 92 7.00 -0.26 15.65
C LEU A 92 7.66 0.69 16.65
N ASP A 93 8.87 1.16 16.33
CA ASP A 93 9.59 2.12 17.18
C ASP A 93 8.76 3.41 17.41
N ILE A 94 8.01 3.89 16.40
CA ILE A 94 7.12 5.05 16.50
C ILE A 94 5.88 4.75 17.35
N MET A 95 5.34 3.54 17.30
CA MET A 95 4.14 3.14 18.04
C MET A 95 4.42 2.88 19.53
N ASP A 96 5.64 2.47 19.85
CA ASP A 96 6.09 2.20 21.22
C ASP A 96 6.63 3.46 21.94
N SER A 97 6.61 4.62 21.27
CA SER A 97 7.04 5.93 21.78
C SER A 97 5.86 6.73 22.36
#